data_AF-A0A1Y1UKN2-F1
#
_entry.id   AF-A0A1Y1UKN2-F1
#
_cell.length_a   1.000
_cell.length_b   1.000
_cell.length_c   1.000
_cell.angle_alpha   90.00
_cell.angle_beta   90.00
_cell.angle_gamma   90.00
#
_symmetry.space_group_name_H-M   'P 1'
#
loop_
_entity.id
_entity.type
_entity.pdbx_description
1 polymer ?
#
loop_
_entity_poly.entity_id
_entity_poly.type
_entity_poly.pdbx_seq_one_letter_code
_entity_poly.pdbx_strand_id
1 'polypeptide(L)'
;MFIPKVVLEDSLIPYTTWDEDGNVSRHERFIRAGSHVVIDSPACSVNPFYWEDPLEFRPRRHVDERGLHIKEGFTGFSIGQRSCIGKRFAEVESVALLSHLVKTYALKPAPVRPGETLDEMRERMVWTASEELNLTPGNFSLGFTKRT
;
A
#
# COMPACT_ATOMS: atom_id res chain seq x y z
N MET A 1 5.45 -0.88 11.98
CA MET A 1 6.70 -0.20 12.41
C MET A 1 6.60 1.25 12.07
N PHE A 2 6.51 2.11 13.07
CA PHE A 2 6.62 3.54 12.85
C PHE A 2 8.06 3.93 13.13
N ILE A 3 8.80 4.37 12.12
CA ILE A 3 10.14 4.94 12.33
C ILE A 3 9.92 6.44 12.52
N PRO A 4 9.82 6.94 13.77
CA PRO A 4 9.55 8.34 14.00
C PRO A 4 10.70 9.19 13.44
N LYS A 5 10.34 10.32 12.86
CA LYS A 5 11.27 11.39 12.51
C LYS A 5 11.31 12.38 13.66
N VAL A 6 12.49 12.91 13.96
CA VAL A 6 12.64 13.98 14.96
C VAL A 6 12.71 15.30 14.21
N VAL A 7 11.89 16.25 14.63
CA VAL A 7 11.88 17.62 14.09
C VAL A 7 13.12 18.35 14.59
N LEU A 8 13.95 18.85 13.67
CA LEU A 8 15.23 19.49 14.03
C LEU A 8 15.07 20.95 14.45
N GLU A 9 14.07 21.64 13.88
CA GLU A 9 13.78 23.06 14.14
C GLU A 9 12.27 23.30 14.16
N ASP A 10 11.83 24.33 14.88
CA ASP A 10 10.42 24.71 14.94
C ASP A 10 9.85 24.90 13.53
N SER A 11 8.81 24.14 13.19
CA SER A 11 8.31 24.01 11.82
C SER A 11 6.79 24.09 11.76
N LEU A 12 6.26 24.69 10.70
CA LEU A 12 4.85 24.55 10.30
C LEU A 12 4.74 23.44 9.26
N ILE A 13 4.00 22.38 9.57
CA ILE A 13 3.79 21.25 8.65
C ILE A 13 2.38 21.31 8.08
N PRO A 14 2.22 21.42 6.75
CA PRO A 14 0.93 21.29 6.11
C PRO A 14 0.51 19.81 6.05
N TYR A 15 -0.79 19.55 6.27
CA TYR A 15 -1.36 18.21 6.14
C TYR A 15 -2.82 18.28 5.68
N THR A 16 -3.33 17.15 5.19
CA THR A 16 -4.72 17.01 4.75
C THR A 16 -5.47 16.03 5.62
N THR A 17 -6.75 16.30 5.88
CA THR A 17 -7.71 15.34 6.43
C THR A 17 -8.87 15.19 5.45
N TRP A 18 -9.67 14.14 5.60
CA TRP A 18 -10.89 13.94 4.82
C TRP A 18 -12.00 13.36 5.70
N ASP A 19 -13.25 13.64 5.34
CA ASP A 19 -14.44 13.07 5.98
C ASP A 19 -14.87 11.74 5.33
N GLU A 20 -15.98 11.16 5.79
CA GLU A 20 -16.52 9.90 5.27
C GLU A 20 -16.96 10.00 3.80
N ASP A 21 -17.33 11.21 3.35
CA ASP A 21 -17.71 11.50 1.96
C ASP A 21 -16.48 11.76 1.06
N GLY A 22 -15.27 11.77 1.62
CA GLY A 22 -14.02 12.01 0.91
C GLY A 22 -13.70 13.48 0.66
N ASN A 23 -14.41 14.43 1.29
CA ASN A 23 -14.13 15.85 1.15
C ASN A 23 -12.83 16.21 1.88
N VAL A 24 -11.86 16.72 1.13
CA VAL A 24 -10.52 17.02 1.66
C VAL A 24 -10.45 18.41 2.28
N SER A 25 -9.94 18.49 3.50
CA SER A 25 -9.60 19.73 4.21
C SER A 25 -8.09 19.87 4.39
N ARG A 26 -7.56 21.08 4.21
CA ARG A 26 -6.13 21.40 4.40
C ARG A 26 -5.92 22.12 5.73
N HIS A 27 -4.86 21.74 6.42
CA HIS A 27 -4.50 22.25 7.73
C HIS A 27 -3.01 22.50 7.81
N GLU A 28 -2.61 23.33 8.77
CA GLU A 28 -1.22 23.54 9.14
C GLU A 28 -1.06 23.35 10.64
N ARG A 29 0.01 22.68 11.07
CA ARG A 29 0.32 22.46 12.47
C ARG A 29 1.71 22.98 12.79
N PHE A 30 1.81 23.81 13.82
CA PHE A 30 3.11 24.13 14.42
C PHE A 30 3.63 22.93 15.21
N ILE A 31 4.87 22.53 14.93
CA ILE A 31 5.56 21.42 15.57
C ILE A 31 6.91 21.93 16.09
N ARG A 32 7.15 21.74 17.38
CA ARG A 32 8.38 22.18 18.05
C ARG A 32 9.56 21.28 17.68
N ALA A 33 10.76 21.86 17.66
CA ALA A 33 12.01 21.12 17.64
C ALA A 33 12.05 20.06 18.75
N GLY A 34 12.56 18.88 18.43
CA GLY A 34 12.59 17.71 19.30
C GLY A 34 11.32 16.86 19.30
N SER A 35 10.23 17.29 18.64
CA SER A 35 9.02 16.48 18.53
C SER A 35 9.24 15.26 17.64
N HIS A 36 8.59 14.14 17.99
CA HIS A 36 8.51 12.95 17.14
C HIS A 36 7.32 13.06 16.18
N VAL A 37 7.58 12.84 14.89
CA VAL A 37 6.58 12.82 13.83
C VAL A 37 6.57 11.45 13.18
N VAL A 38 5.38 10.90 12.98
CA VAL A 38 5.17 9.62 12.31
C VAL A 38 4.40 9.87 11.02
N ILE A 39 4.86 9.25 9.93
CA ILE A 39 4.14 9.26 8.66
C ILE A 39 3.22 8.04 8.64
N ASP A 40 1.92 8.29 8.58
CA ASP A 40 0.91 7.25 8.39
C ASP A 40 0.88 6.82 6.91
N SER A 41 1.71 5.82 6.58
CA SER A 41 1.84 5.31 5.21
C SER A 41 0.58 4.62 4.68
N PRO A 42 -0.16 3.83 5.49
CA PRO A 42 -1.49 3.34 5.11
C PRO A 42 -2.45 4.48 4.75
N ALA A 43 -2.58 5.51 5.60
CA ALA A 43 -3.45 6.65 5.32
C ALA A 43 -3.06 7.39 4.02
N CYS A 44 -1.76 7.53 3.74
CA CYS A 44 -1.29 8.11 2.48
C CYS A 44 -1.74 7.30 1.24
N SER A 45 -1.82 5.97 1.37
CA SER A 45 -2.18 5.06 0.27
C SER A 45 -3.67 5.09 -0.05
N VAL A 46 -4.51 5.56 0.89
CA VAL A 46 -5.97 5.69 0.73
C VAL A 46 -6.46 7.14 0.75
N ASN A 47 -5.55 8.11 0.68
CA ASN A 47 -5.90 9.54 0.73
C ASN A 47 -6.65 9.97 -0.55
N PRO A 48 -7.92 10.41 -0.46
CA PRO A 48 -8.73 10.80 -1.61
C PRO A 48 -8.20 12.05 -2.34
N PHE A 49 -7.31 12.83 -1.71
CA PHE A 49 -6.62 13.94 -2.35
C PHE A 49 -5.70 13.49 -3.50
N TYR A 50 -5.10 12.31 -3.38
CA TYR A 50 -4.17 11.76 -4.39
C TYR A 50 -4.78 10.61 -5.21
N TRP A 51 -5.77 9.92 -4.65
CA TRP A 51 -6.31 8.69 -5.20
C TRP A 51 -7.82 8.80 -5.41
N GLU A 52 -8.25 8.73 -6.66
CA GLU A 52 -9.65 8.48 -7.01
C GLU A 52 -10.00 7.02 -6.69
N ASP A 53 -11.15 6.77 -6.06
CA ASP A 53 -11.57 5.46 -5.56
C ASP A 53 -10.45 4.75 -4.77
N PRO A 54 -9.99 5.33 -3.64
CA PRO A 54 -8.78 4.88 -2.93
C PRO A 54 -8.87 3.46 -2.40
N LEU A 55 -10.08 2.97 -2.12
CA LEU A 55 -10.32 1.64 -1.57
C LEU A 55 -10.46 0.56 -2.66
N GLU A 56 -10.51 0.94 -3.94
CA GLU A 56 -10.63 0.01 -5.05
C GLU A 56 -9.25 -0.46 -5.55
N PHE A 57 -9.05 -1.78 -5.63
CA PHE A 57 -7.88 -2.35 -6.29
C PHE A 57 -7.94 -2.13 -7.80
N ARG A 58 -7.32 -1.03 -8.27
CA ARG A 58 -7.37 -0.60 -9.67
C ARG A 58 -5.97 -0.38 -10.23
N PRO A 59 -5.26 -1.42 -10.73
CA PRO A 59 -3.88 -1.30 -11.21
C PRO A 59 -3.68 -0.25 -12.31
N ARG A 60 -4.71 -0.04 -13.15
CA ARG A 60 -4.69 0.95 -14.24
C ARG A 60 -4.46 2.39 -13.74
N ARG A 61 -4.69 2.71 -12.46
CA ARG A 61 -4.45 4.04 -11.89
C ARG A 61 -2.98 4.51 -11.97
N HIS A 62 -2.05 3.59 -12.22
CA HIS A 62 -0.61 3.84 -12.36
C HIS A 62 -0.14 3.81 -13.81
N VAL A 63 -1.04 3.77 -14.79
CA VAL A 63 -0.70 3.72 -16.22
C VAL A 63 -1.38 4.87 -16.94
N ASP A 64 -0.61 5.64 -17.69
CA ASP A 64 -1.10 6.70 -18.58
C ASP A 64 -0.68 6.43 -20.03
N GLU A 65 -0.99 7.37 -20.94
CA GLU A 65 -0.63 7.27 -22.37
C GLU A 65 0.89 7.15 -22.62
N ARG A 66 1.72 7.56 -21.65
CA ARG A 66 3.18 7.50 -21.69
C ARG A 66 3.73 6.23 -21.03
N GLY A 67 2.87 5.39 -20.43
CA GLY A 67 3.22 4.12 -19.82
C GLY A 67 3.06 4.10 -18.30
N LEU A 68 3.94 3.38 -17.60
CA LEU A 68 3.89 3.26 -16.13
C LEU A 68 4.28 4.60 -15.48
N HIS A 69 3.34 5.23 -14.79
CA HIS A 69 3.54 6.44 -14.02
C HIS A 69 3.19 6.19 -12.55
N ILE A 70 4.21 6.12 -11.70
CA ILE A 70 4.03 6.03 -10.26
C ILE A 70 3.58 7.42 -9.77
N LYS A 71 2.29 7.56 -9.47
CA LYS A 71 1.72 8.80 -8.91
C LYS A 71 2.48 9.26 -7.67
N GLU A 72 2.59 10.58 -7.51
CA GLU A 72 3.30 11.24 -6.40
C GLU A 72 2.81 10.81 -5.01
N GLY A 73 1.56 10.32 -4.88
CA GLY A 73 1.01 9.80 -3.63
C GLY A 73 1.55 8.43 -3.21
N PHE A 74 2.36 7.74 -4.02
CA PHE A 74 2.84 6.40 -3.68
C PHE A 74 4.05 6.44 -2.71
N THR A 75 3.81 6.11 -1.45
CA THR A 75 4.82 6.15 -0.38
C THR A 75 5.25 4.77 0.12
N GLY A 76 5.05 3.70 -0.66
CA GLY A 76 5.31 2.31 -0.24
C GLY A 76 6.77 1.98 0.14
N PHE A 77 7.72 2.80 -0.32
CA PHE A 77 9.14 2.71 0.05
C PHE A 77 9.62 3.95 0.81
N SER A 78 8.71 4.69 1.44
CA SER A 78 8.95 6.04 1.97
C SER A 78 9.44 7.02 0.89
N ILE A 79 9.78 8.24 1.28
CA ILE A 79 10.20 9.33 0.38
C ILE A 79 11.41 10.10 0.94
N GLY A 80 12.07 10.87 0.08
CA GLY A 80 13.21 11.74 0.44
C GLY A 80 14.50 10.97 0.77
N GLN A 81 15.41 11.61 1.50
CA GLN A 81 16.76 11.10 1.78
C GLN A 81 16.80 9.79 2.59
N ARG A 82 15.68 9.42 3.23
CA ARG A 82 15.53 8.21 4.03
C ARG A 82 14.55 7.21 3.39
N SER A 83 14.32 7.31 2.09
CA SER A 83 13.61 6.27 1.33
C SER A 83 14.31 4.92 1.46
N CYS A 84 13.56 3.82 1.35
CA CYS A 84 14.09 2.46 1.46
C CYS A 84 15.27 2.24 0.49
N ILE A 85 16.44 1.94 1.04
CA ILE A 85 17.64 1.62 0.24
C ILE A 85 17.44 0.38 -0.64
N GLY A 86 16.57 -0.53 -0.21
CA GLY A 86 16.20 -1.75 -0.92
C GLY A 86 15.14 -1.55 -2.02
N LYS A 87 14.63 -0.32 -2.25
CA LYS A 87 13.56 -0.06 -3.22
C LYS A 87 13.84 -0.67 -4.60
N ARG A 88 15.02 -0.41 -5.16
CA ARG A 88 15.38 -0.90 -6.50
C ARG A 88 15.49 -2.42 -6.56
N PHE A 89 16.04 -3.01 -5.51
CA PHE A 89 16.14 -4.47 -5.40
C PHE A 89 14.73 -5.10 -5.35
N ALA A 90 13.86 -4.60 -4.47
CA ALA A 90 12.49 -5.09 -4.32
C ALA A 90 11.66 -4.90 -5.60
N GLU A 91 11.82 -3.79 -6.31
CA GLU A 91 11.15 -3.55 -7.61
C GLU A 91 11.56 -4.61 -8.64
N VAL A 92 12.86 -4.87 -8.81
CA VAL A 92 13.37 -5.85 -9.77
C VAL A 92 12.94 -7.27 -9.39
N GLU A 93 13.07 -7.63 -8.12
CA GLU A 93 12.68 -8.95 -7.61
C GLU A 93 11.17 -9.19 -7.79
N SER A 94 10.34 -8.20 -7.43
CA SER A 94 8.89 -8.30 -7.58
C SER A 94 8.49 -8.49 -9.04
N VAL A 95 9.05 -7.71 -9.95
CA VAL A 95 8.74 -7.83 -11.39
C VAL A 95 9.20 -9.18 -11.92
N ALA A 96 10.40 -9.64 -11.59
CA ALA A 96 10.92 -10.93 -12.04
C ALA A 96 10.08 -12.10 -11.52
N LEU A 97 9.77 -12.11 -10.22
CA LEU A 97 8.96 -13.14 -9.58
C LEU A 97 7.54 -13.16 -10.15
N LEU A 98 6.85 -12.02 -10.16
CA LEU A 98 5.48 -11.94 -10.66
C LEU A 98 5.41 -12.32 -12.14
N SER A 99 6.34 -11.84 -12.97
CA SER A 99 6.39 -12.19 -14.39
C SER A 99 6.59 -13.69 -14.61
N HIS A 100 7.47 -14.32 -13.82
CA HIS A 100 7.70 -15.76 -13.90
C HIS A 100 6.44 -16.54 -13.47
N LEU A 101 5.80 -16.14 -12.38
CA LEU A 101 4.61 -16.79 -11.85
C LEU A 101 3.44 -16.71 -12.84
N VAL A 102 3.11 -15.52 -13.36
CA VAL A 102 1.95 -15.34 -14.26
C VAL A 102 2.19 -15.94 -15.64
N LYS A 103 3.45 -16.01 -16.10
CA LYS A 103 3.81 -16.67 -17.36
C LYS A 103 3.73 -18.19 -17.24
N THR A 104 4.13 -18.75 -16.11
CA THR A 104 4.25 -20.20 -15.91
C THR A 104 2.98 -20.84 -15.37
N TYR A 105 2.18 -20.12 -14.57
CA TYR A 105 1.03 -20.67 -13.86
C TYR A 105 -0.23 -19.83 -14.05
N ALA A 106 -1.38 -20.50 -14.06
CA ALA A 106 -2.67 -19.90 -13.77
C ALA A 106 -2.90 -20.01 -12.26
N LEU A 107 -2.97 -18.85 -11.60
CA LEU A 107 -3.17 -18.71 -10.16
C LEU A 107 -4.66 -18.55 -9.88
N LYS A 108 -5.20 -19.34 -8.96
CA LYS A 108 -6.59 -19.20 -8.48
C LYS A 108 -6.65 -19.32 -6.96
N PRO A 109 -7.54 -18.59 -6.27
CA PRO A 109 -7.84 -18.87 -4.87
C PRO A 109 -8.23 -20.34 -4.69
N ALA A 110 -7.65 -20.99 -3.68
CA ALA A 110 -7.95 -22.36 -3.31
C ALA A 110 -8.77 -22.36 -2.01
N PRO A 111 -9.99 -22.94 -2.01
CA PRO A 111 -10.79 -23.10 -0.79
C PRO A 111 -10.01 -23.88 0.26
N VAL A 112 -10.00 -23.39 1.50
CA VAL A 112 -9.45 -24.15 2.64
C VAL A 112 -10.54 -25.02 3.26
N ARG A 113 -11.80 -24.59 3.12
CA ARG A 113 -12.99 -25.31 3.58
C ARG A 113 -13.78 -25.84 2.38
N PRO A 114 -14.39 -27.03 2.46
CA PRO A 114 -15.27 -27.53 1.40
C PRO A 114 -16.42 -26.55 1.13
N GLY A 115 -16.59 -26.13 -0.13
CA GLY A 115 -17.67 -25.23 -0.54
C GLY A 115 -17.46 -23.74 -0.24
N GLU A 116 -16.28 -23.34 0.27
CA GLU A 116 -15.97 -21.94 0.54
C GLU A 116 -16.04 -21.09 -0.74
N THR A 117 -16.80 -20.01 -0.68
CA THR A 117 -16.96 -19.03 -1.74
C THR A 117 -15.78 -18.04 -1.77
N LEU A 118 -15.64 -17.29 -2.86
CA LEU A 118 -14.59 -16.26 -2.98
C LEU A 118 -14.76 -15.14 -1.96
N ASP A 119 -16.01 -14.77 -1.64
CA ASP A 119 -16.30 -13.71 -0.66
C ASP A 119 -15.93 -14.17 0.76
N GLU A 120 -16.27 -15.40 1.13
CA GLU A 120 -15.86 -15.98 2.43
C GLU A 120 -14.32 -16.09 2.55
N MET A 121 -13.63 -16.47 1.46
CA MET A 121 -12.17 -16.47 1.42
C MET A 121 -11.60 -15.06 1.63
N ARG A 122 -12.19 -14.05 0.98
CA ARG A 122 -11.79 -12.64 1.11
C ARG A 122 -12.01 -12.13 2.52
N GLU A 123 -13.18 -12.36 3.10
CA GLU A 123 -13.50 -11.96 4.47
C GLU A 123 -12.54 -12.60 5.47
N ARG A 124 -12.26 -13.89 5.32
CA ARG A 124 -11.27 -14.58 6.17
C ARG A 124 -9.89 -13.96 6.05
N MET A 125 -9.43 -13.66 4.84
CA MET A 125 -8.12 -13.02 4.62
C MET A 125 -8.05 -11.64 5.29
N VAL A 126 -9.13 -10.85 5.24
CA VAL A 126 -9.19 -9.51 5.85
C VAL A 126 -9.25 -9.61 7.38
N TRP A 127 -10.14 -10.44 7.94
CA TRP A 127 -10.31 -10.56 9.40
C TRP A 127 -9.15 -11.27 10.10
N THR A 128 -8.35 -12.05 9.38
CA THR A 128 -7.14 -12.68 9.91
C THR A 128 -5.86 -11.92 9.54
N ALA A 129 -5.98 -10.75 8.90
CA ALA A 129 -4.84 -9.88 8.65
C ALA A 129 -4.26 -9.39 9.97
N SER A 130 -2.93 -9.27 10.03
CA SER A 130 -2.22 -8.74 11.18
C SER A 130 -1.47 -7.47 10.81
N GLU A 131 -1.48 -6.52 11.74
CA GLU A 131 -0.73 -5.28 11.64
C GLU A 131 0.35 -5.26 12.73
N GLU A 132 1.41 -6.04 12.50
CA GLU A 132 2.60 -6.00 13.36
C GLU A 132 3.59 -4.95 12.84
N LEU A 133 4.66 -5.39 12.17
CA LEU A 133 5.63 -4.51 11.55
C LEU A 133 5.08 -3.91 10.25
N ASN A 134 4.37 -4.71 9.47
CA ASN A 134 3.70 -4.38 8.22
C ASN A 134 2.30 -5.01 8.22
N LEU A 135 1.40 -4.49 7.38
CA LEU A 135 0.14 -5.14 7.10
C LEU A 135 0.41 -6.46 6.38
N THR A 136 0.13 -7.56 7.08
CA THR A 136 0.25 -8.91 6.55
C THR A 136 -1.14 -9.46 6.32
N PRO A 137 -1.51 -9.84 5.08
CA PRO A 137 -2.81 -10.45 4.83
C PRO A 137 -2.91 -11.75 5.63
N GLY A 138 -4.11 -12.05 6.09
CA GLY A 138 -4.36 -13.30 6.80
C GLY A 138 -4.17 -14.53 5.93
N ASN A 139 -4.17 -15.72 6.52
CA ASN A 139 -3.88 -16.96 5.78
C ASN A 139 -4.81 -17.12 4.57
N PHE A 140 -4.24 -17.32 3.38
CA PHE A 140 -4.96 -17.64 2.15
C PHE A 140 -4.25 -18.78 1.41
N SER A 141 -4.98 -19.53 0.60
CA SER A 141 -4.43 -20.62 -0.20
C SER A 141 -4.59 -20.30 -1.69
N LEU A 142 -3.57 -20.63 -2.47
CA LEU A 142 -3.56 -20.45 -3.93
C LEU A 142 -3.30 -21.79 -4.61
N GLY A 143 -4.12 -22.10 -5.62
CA GLY A 143 -3.89 -23.18 -6.56
C GLY A 143 -3.03 -22.70 -7.73
N PHE A 144 -2.07 -23.52 -8.12
CA PHE A 144 -1.16 -23.27 -9.23
C PHE A 144 -1.38 -24.33 -10.31
N THR A 145 -1.84 -23.92 -11.49
CA THR A 145 -1.96 -24.81 -12.66
C THR A 145 -0.97 -24.37 -13.72
N LYS A 146 -0.06 -25.25 -14.14
CA LYS A 146 0.95 -24.90 -15.15
C LYS A 146 0.27 -24.51 -16.46
N ARG A 147 0.66 -23.38 -17.04
CA ARG A 147 0.24 -22.93 -18.37
C ARG A 147 1.01 -23.73 -19.42
N THR A 148 0.28 -24.28 -20.39
CA THR A 148 0.80 -24.88 -21.63
C THR A 148 1.15 -23.82 -22.64
#